data_AF-A0A6P0Y7Q4-F1
#
_entry.id   AF-A0A6P0Y7Q4-F1
#
_cell.length_a   1.000
_cell.length_b   1.000
_cell.length_c   1.000
_cell.angle_alpha   90.00
_cell.angle_beta   90.00
_cell.angle_gamma   90.00
#
_symmetry.space_group_name_H-M   'P 1'
#
loop_
_entity.id
_entity.type
_entity.pdbx_description
1 polymer ?
#
loop_
_entity_poly.entity_id
_entity_poly.type
_entity_poly.pdbx_seq_one_letter_code
_entity_poly.pdbx_strand_id
1 'polypeptide(L)'
;MMIRNVKKWLKSKIPFTKDLTKKLTAKKWPKKSIVYYLEKRFLVLESDIKTKGASGSDSAVFFLTREWVKQGYDVTVFTNCGGQEGVYGGVKYVNHEKINWYDTFDTFIMWRHPKMLPSYVKAKRIWFDWHDVITFDLVYLAPYNKIFVKSYYQ
;
A
#
# COMPACT_ATOMS: atom_id res chain seq x y z
N MET A 1 35.05 20.70 -9.61
CA MET A 1 34.27 20.84 -8.36
C MET A 1 32.87 21.45 -8.56
N MET A 2 32.70 22.41 -9.48
CA MET A 2 31.45 23.17 -9.72
C MET A 2 30.25 22.34 -10.28
N ILE A 3 30.50 21.43 -11.24
CA ILE A 3 29.44 20.62 -11.90
C ILE A 3 28.76 19.61 -10.95
N ARG A 4 29.50 19.06 -9.97
CA ARG A 4 28.94 18.15 -8.96
C ARG A 4 27.94 18.85 -8.04
N ASN A 5 28.17 20.13 -7.71
CA ASN A 5 27.28 20.92 -6.85
C ASN A 5 25.98 21.30 -7.57
N VAL A 6 26.02 21.62 -8.87
CA VAL A 6 24.82 21.90 -9.67
C VAL A 6 23.92 20.66 -9.82
N LYS A 7 24.50 19.49 -10.11
CA LYS A 7 23.73 18.23 -10.14
C LYS A 7 23.08 17.88 -8.80
N LYS A 8 23.78 18.13 -7.69
CA LYS A 8 23.25 17.89 -6.33
C LYS A 8 22.12 18.86 -5.98
N TRP A 9 22.23 20.13 -6.37
CA TRP A 9 21.21 21.17 -6.18
C TRP A 9 19.96 20.94 -7.06
N LEU A 10 20.13 20.56 -8.32
CA LEU A 10 19.00 20.14 -9.18
C LEU A 10 18.29 18.91 -8.60
N LYS A 11 19.06 17.90 -8.17
CA LYS A 11 18.51 16.70 -7.49
C LYS A 11 17.83 17.00 -6.15
N SER A 12 18.11 18.12 -5.48
CA SER A 12 17.40 18.49 -4.24
C SER A 12 16.12 19.29 -4.50
N LYS A 13 16.03 20.00 -5.63
CA LYS A 13 14.80 20.68 -6.07
C LYS A 13 13.77 19.69 -6.67
N ILE A 14 14.22 18.64 -7.35
CA ILE A 14 13.35 17.59 -7.93
C ILE A 14 12.43 16.88 -6.90
N PRO A 15 12.89 16.47 -5.70
CA PRO A 15 12.01 15.87 -4.71
C PRO A 15 10.98 16.87 -4.18
N PHE A 16 11.34 18.16 -4.04
CA PHE A 16 10.39 19.20 -3.67
C PHE A 16 9.30 19.40 -4.74
N THR A 17 9.65 19.41 -6.02
CA THR A 17 8.65 19.56 -7.10
C THR A 17 7.77 18.32 -7.23
N LYS A 18 8.31 17.11 -7.11
CA LYS A 18 7.51 15.87 -7.11
C LYS A 18 6.52 15.82 -5.94
N ASP A 19 6.97 16.21 -4.75
CA ASP A 19 6.13 16.30 -3.56
C ASP A 19 5.01 17.34 -3.73
N LEU A 20 5.33 18.51 -4.29
CA LEU A 20 4.36 19.55 -4.58
C LEU A 20 3.34 19.09 -5.63
N THR A 21 3.78 18.46 -6.71
CA THR A 21 2.88 17.89 -7.73
C THR A 21 1.94 16.86 -7.12
N LYS A 22 2.45 15.96 -6.27
CA LYS A 22 1.62 14.96 -5.56
C LYS A 22 0.60 15.62 -4.63
N LYS A 23 0.97 16.68 -3.90
CA LYS A 23 0.02 17.47 -3.10
C LYS A 23 -1.06 18.14 -3.94
N LEU A 24 -0.69 18.75 -5.07
CA LEU A 24 -1.62 19.45 -5.96
C LEU A 24 -2.53 18.49 -6.73
N THR A 25 -2.08 17.28 -7.00
CA THR A 25 -2.85 16.22 -7.70
C THR A 25 -3.50 15.22 -6.74
N ALA A 26 -3.47 15.51 -5.44
CA ALA A 26 -4.10 14.69 -4.43
C ALA A 26 -5.61 14.60 -4.69
N LYS A 27 -6.15 13.38 -4.66
CA LYS A 27 -7.57 13.13 -4.90
C LYS A 27 -8.25 12.51 -3.69
N LYS A 28 -9.57 12.57 -3.69
CA LYS A 28 -10.41 11.82 -2.75
C LYS A 28 -10.88 10.52 -3.40
N TRP A 29 -10.64 9.41 -2.73
CA TRP A 29 -11.11 8.10 -3.17
C TRP A 29 -12.61 7.94 -2.88
N PRO A 30 -13.37 7.23 -3.73
CA PRO A 30 -14.81 7.09 -3.60
C PRO A 30 -15.20 6.26 -2.37
N LYS A 31 -16.46 6.37 -1.93
CA LYS A 31 -17.01 5.47 -0.90
C LYS A 31 -16.92 4.02 -1.37
N LYS A 32 -16.73 3.08 -0.43
CA LYS A 32 -16.51 1.65 -0.71
C LYS A 32 -15.23 1.37 -1.51
N SER A 33 -14.26 2.28 -1.48
CA SER A 33 -12.91 1.97 -1.95
C SER A 33 -12.05 1.39 -0.83
N ILE A 34 -11.22 0.42 -1.20
CA ILE A 34 -10.20 -0.16 -0.34
C ILE A 34 -8.86 -0.04 -1.06
N VAL A 35 -7.94 0.68 -0.43
CA VAL A 35 -6.53 0.71 -0.83
C VAL A 35 -5.75 -0.21 0.09
N TYR A 36 -5.06 -1.20 -0.47
CA TYR A 36 -4.22 -2.14 0.25
C TYR A 36 -2.76 -1.99 -0.16
N TYR A 37 -1.89 -1.53 0.75
CA TYR A 37 -0.50 -1.23 0.45
C TYR A 37 0.46 -2.32 0.95
N LEU A 38 1.21 -2.94 0.03
CA LEU A 38 2.13 -4.05 0.24
C LEU A 38 3.61 -3.67 0.02
N GLU A 39 3.88 -2.39 -0.28
CA GLU A 39 5.21 -1.88 -0.56
C GLU A 39 5.94 -2.68 -1.66
N LYS A 40 7.15 -3.18 -1.38
CA LYS A 40 8.02 -3.83 -2.36
C LYS A 40 7.70 -5.31 -2.57
N ARG A 41 6.64 -5.85 -1.93
CA ARG A 41 6.27 -7.25 -2.10
C ARG A 41 5.93 -7.52 -3.56
N PHE A 42 6.45 -8.60 -4.12
CA PHE A 42 6.12 -8.97 -5.50
C PHE A 42 4.65 -9.33 -5.61
N LEU A 43 4.04 -8.88 -6.71
CA LEU A 43 2.70 -9.29 -7.09
C LEU A 43 2.64 -10.81 -7.20
N VAL A 44 1.62 -11.40 -6.57
CA VAL A 44 1.29 -12.82 -6.68
C VAL A 44 -0.05 -12.94 -7.40
N LEU A 45 -0.04 -13.64 -8.53
CA LEU A 45 -1.25 -13.93 -9.31
C LEU A 45 -1.71 -15.37 -9.12
N GLU A 46 -2.91 -15.66 -9.61
CA GLU A 46 -3.52 -17.00 -9.53
C GLU A 46 -2.63 -18.09 -10.14
N SER A 47 -1.96 -17.77 -11.26
CA SER A 47 -1.02 -18.67 -11.92
C SER A 47 0.16 -19.01 -11.04
N ASP A 48 0.70 -18.04 -10.28
CA ASP A 48 1.82 -18.27 -9.37
C ASP A 48 1.39 -19.20 -8.23
N ILE A 49 0.23 -18.95 -7.63
CA ILE A 49 -0.33 -19.80 -6.57
C ILE A 49 -0.50 -21.24 -7.05
N LYS A 50 -1.04 -21.45 -8.27
CA LYS A 50 -1.30 -22.79 -8.82
C LYS A 50 -0.04 -23.54 -9.24
N THR A 51 1.00 -22.84 -9.69
CA THR A 51 2.16 -23.49 -10.33
C THR A 51 3.42 -23.50 -9.47
N LYS A 52 3.67 -22.42 -8.72
CA LYS A 52 4.88 -22.23 -7.89
C LYS A 52 4.57 -22.25 -6.40
N GLY A 53 3.30 -22.07 -6.04
CA GLY A 53 2.88 -21.75 -4.68
C GLY A 53 3.11 -20.27 -4.34
N ALA A 54 2.61 -19.87 -3.17
CA ALA A 54 2.80 -18.55 -2.60
C ALA A 54 2.89 -18.65 -1.07
N SER A 55 3.44 -17.64 -0.41
CA SER A 55 3.40 -17.61 1.06
C SER A 55 1.94 -17.47 1.56
N GLY A 56 1.71 -17.82 2.82
CA GLY A 56 0.41 -17.62 3.45
C GLY A 56 -0.03 -16.15 3.46
N SER A 57 0.91 -15.22 3.68
CA SER A 57 0.63 -13.78 3.67
C SER A 57 0.25 -13.26 2.28
N ASP A 58 0.91 -13.71 1.23
CA ASP A 58 0.57 -13.31 -0.15
C ASP A 58 -0.77 -13.90 -0.58
N SER A 59 -0.98 -15.19 -0.30
CA SER A 59 -2.22 -15.88 -0.61
C SER A 59 -3.40 -15.22 0.10
N ALA A 60 -3.23 -14.82 1.37
CA ALA A 60 -4.25 -14.11 2.13
C ALA A 60 -4.64 -12.79 1.45
N VAL A 61 -3.67 -11.97 1.00
CA VAL A 61 -3.98 -10.73 0.26
C VAL A 61 -4.72 -11.05 -1.04
N PHE A 62 -4.23 -12.03 -1.82
CA PHE A 62 -4.84 -12.42 -3.09
C PHE A 62 -6.30 -12.84 -2.93
N PHE A 63 -6.61 -13.73 -1.99
CA PHE A 63 -7.99 -14.20 -1.79
C PHE A 63 -8.88 -13.13 -1.15
N LEU A 64 -8.40 -12.45 -0.12
CA LEU A 64 -9.20 -11.46 0.63
C LEU A 64 -9.63 -10.29 -0.24
N THR A 65 -8.73 -9.79 -1.10
CA THR A 65 -9.04 -8.67 -2.00
C THR A 65 -10.13 -9.04 -3.01
N ARG A 66 -10.14 -10.28 -3.50
CA ARG A 66 -11.19 -10.79 -4.40
C ARG A 66 -12.53 -10.96 -3.69
N GLU A 67 -12.53 -11.40 -2.42
CA GLU A 67 -13.76 -11.46 -1.63
C GLU A 67 -14.37 -10.07 -1.39
N TRP A 68 -13.54 -9.04 -1.19
CA TRP A 68 -14.03 -7.66 -1.12
C TRP A 68 -14.62 -7.17 -2.45
N VAL A 69 -13.99 -7.49 -3.57
CA VAL A 69 -14.56 -7.19 -4.89
C VAL A 69 -15.94 -7.84 -5.07
N LYS A 70 -16.10 -9.11 -4.67
CA LYS A 70 -17.41 -9.81 -4.72
C LYS A 70 -18.47 -9.13 -3.86
N GLN A 71 -18.07 -8.48 -2.77
CA GLN A 71 -18.96 -7.69 -1.91
C GLN A 71 -19.23 -6.26 -2.45
N GLY A 72 -18.73 -5.93 -3.64
CA GLY A 72 -18.98 -4.66 -4.31
C GLY A 72 -18.05 -3.52 -3.86
N TYR A 73 -16.87 -3.83 -3.35
CA TYR A 73 -15.83 -2.82 -3.07
C TYR A 73 -14.95 -2.59 -4.30
N ASP A 74 -14.51 -1.34 -4.49
CA ASP A 74 -13.45 -0.99 -5.44
C ASP A 74 -12.09 -1.18 -4.75
N VAL A 75 -11.37 -2.23 -5.14
CA VAL A 75 -10.14 -2.65 -4.45
C VAL A 75 -8.93 -2.34 -5.32
N THR A 76 -8.02 -1.51 -4.78
CA THR A 76 -6.71 -1.25 -5.36
C THR A 76 -5.59 -1.73 -4.44
N VAL A 77 -4.71 -2.58 -4.96
CA VAL A 77 -3.53 -3.09 -4.26
C VAL A 77 -2.28 -2.40 -4.82
N PHE A 78 -1.53 -1.73 -3.95
CA PHE A 78 -0.24 -1.14 -4.28
C PHE A 78 0.87 -2.10 -3.87
N THR A 79 1.59 -2.66 -4.84
CA THR A 79 2.62 -3.70 -4.62
C THR A 79 3.73 -3.56 -5.66
N ASN A 80 4.82 -4.32 -5.58
CA ASN A 80 5.77 -4.40 -6.69
C ASN A 80 5.21 -5.29 -7.81
N CYS A 81 4.65 -4.66 -8.84
CA CYS A 81 4.05 -5.37 -9.96
C CYS A 81 5.06 -5.93 -10.98
N GLY A 82 6.34 -5.54 -10.94
CA GLY A 82 7.33 -6.04 -11.91
C GLY A 82 6.96 -5.86 -13.39
N GLY A 83 6.15 -4.85 -13.72
CA GLY A 83 5.62 -4.62 -15.09
C GLY A 83 4.25 -5.25 -15.37
N GLN A 84 3.67 -5.99 -14.42
CA GLN A 84 2.38 -6.67 -14.53
C GLN A 84 1.26 -5.88 -13.83
N GLU A 85 1.28 -4.55 -13.94
CA GLU A 85 0.13 -3.75 -13.47
C GLU A 85 -1.11 -4.10 -14.29
N GLY A 86 -2.28 -4.14 -13.64
CA GLY A 86 -3.49 -4.56 -14.33
C GLY A 86 -4.66 -4.82 -13.39
N VAL A 87 -5.75 -5.31 -13.96
CA VAL A 87 -6.94 -5.74 -13.20
C VAL A 87 -7.03 -7.26 -13.29
N TYR A 88 -7.03 -7.93 -12.15
CA TYR A 88 -7.10 -9.39 -12.05
C TYR A 88 -8.17 -9.77 -11.04
N GLY A 89 -9.18 -10.55 -11.47
CA GLY A 89 -10.30 -10.92 -10.60
C GLY A 89 -11.09 -9.71 -10.07
N GLY A 90 -11.10 -8.60 -10.82
CA GLY A 90 -11.70 -7.32 -10.44
C GLY A 90 -10.88 -6.49 -9.45
N VAL A 91 -9.73 -6.98 -8.98
CA VAL A 91 -8.80 -6.23 -8.12
C VAL A 91 -7.81 -5.47 -9.01
N LYS A 92 -7.63 -4.18 -8.76
CA LYS A 92 -6.66 -3.34 -9.48
C LYS A 92 -5.30 -3.40 -8.79
N TYR A 93 -4.27 -3.84 -9.50
CA TYR A 93 -2.89 -3.86 -9.02
C TYR A 93 -2.09 -2.73 -9.66
N VAL A 94 -1.44 -1.93 -8.81
CA VAL A 94 -0.67 -0.76 -9.22
C VAL A 94 0.70 -0.83 -8.54
N ASN A 95 1.75 -0.41 -9.26
CA ASN A 95 3.08 -0.38 -8.68
C ASN A 95 3.10 0.57 -7.46
N HIS A 96 3.66 0.09 -6.35
CA HIS A 96 3.64 0.79 -5.06
C HIS A 96 4.20 2.22 -5.13
N GLU A 97 5.16 2.49 -6.03
CA GLU A 97 5.75 3.81 -6.21
C GLU A 97 4.75 4.86 -6.74
N LYS A 98 3.66 4.41 -7.35
CA LYS A 98 2.64 5.31 -7.92
C LYS A 98 1.66 5.84 -6.88
N ILE A 99 1.64 5.30 -5.67
CA ILE A 99 0.76 5.80 -4.61
C ILE A 99 0.95 7.31 -4.42
N ASN A 100 -0.14 8.02 -4.17
CA ASN A 100 -0.10 9.39 -3.72
C ASN A 100 -0.51 9.43 -2.25
N TRP A 101 0.48 9.54 -1.35
CA TRP A 101 0.24 9.56 0.09
C TRP A 101 -0.55 10.79 0.58
N TYR A 102 -0.70 11.81 -0.27
CA TYR A 102 -1.55 12.98 0.00
C TYR A 102 -3.01 12.79 -0.38
N ASP A 103 -3.35 11.69 -1.06
CA ASP A 103 -4.75 11.35 -1.33
C ASP A 103 -5.53 11.18 -0.01
N THR A 104 -6.84 11.39 -0.09
CA THR A 104 -7.77 11.08 1.00
C THR A 104 -8.51 9.79 0.68
N PHE A 105 -8.25 8.73 1.45
CA PHE A 105 -8.79 7.38 1.21
C PHE A 105 -10.12 7.15 1.95
N ASP A 106 -10.99 6.25 1.43
CA ASP A 106 -12.14 5.77 2.22
C ASP A 106 -11.68 4.69 3.21
N THR A 107 -11.04 3.62 2.70
CA THR A 107 -10.37 2.60 3.53
C THR A 107 -8.94 2.45 3.07
N PHE A 108 -8.00 2.59 3.99
CA PHE A 108 -6.59 2.33 3.77
C PHE A 108 -6.15 1.18 4.68
N ILE A 109 -5.58 0.13 4.10
CA ILE A 109 -5.05 -1.03 4.81
C ILE A 109 -3.55 -1.07 4.60
N MET A 110 -2.79 -0.99 5.69
CA MET A 110 -1.34 -1.16 5.69
C MET A 110 -0.99 -2.63 5.91
N TRP A 111 -0.03 -3.12 5.14
CA TRP A 111 0.68 -4.38 5.31
C TRP A 111 2.17 -4.08 5.15
N ARG A 112 3.11 -4.66 5.89
CA ARG A 112 3.13 -5.71 6.92
C ARG A 112 3.55 -5.18 8.29
N HIS A 113 4.03 -3.93 8.32
CA HIS A 113 4.67 -3.30 9.47
C HIS A 113 4.09 -1.90 9.70
N PRO A 114 3.69 -1.54 10.94
CA PRO A 114 2.87 -0.35 11.18
C PRO A 114 3.63 0.97 10.93
N LYS A 115 4.95 0.99 11.19
CA LYS A 115 5.85 2.14 10.93
C LYS A 115 5.85 2.66 9.48
N MET A 116 5.40 1.85 8.52
CA MET A 116 5.45 2.21 7.10
C MET A 116 4.40 3.25 6.71
N LEU A 117 3.40 3.50 7.54
CA LEU A 117 2.36 4.50 7.28
C LEU A 117 2.90 5.91 7.54
N PRO A 118 2.95 6.79 6.52
CA PRO A 118 3.28 8.19 6.76
C PRO A 118 2.26 8.85 7.68
N SER A 119 2.72 9.65 8.63
CA SER A 119 1.87 10.29 9.66
C SER A 119 0.81 11.25 9.11
N TYR A 120 0.98 11.72 7.87
CA TYR A 120 0.06 12.64 7.21
C TYR A 120 -0.99 11.96 6.32
N VAL A 121 -1.02 10.62 6.26
CA VAL A 121 -2.05 9.89 5.49
C VAL A 121 -3.44 10.21 6.03
N LYS A 122 -4.36 10.50 5.11
CA LYS A 122 -5.75 10.79 5.44
C LYS A 122 -6.63 9.66 4.94
N ALA A 123 -7.36 9.01 5.84
CA ALA A 123 -8.41 8.09 5.45
C ALA A 123 -9.59 8.15 6.42
N LYS A 124 -10.79 7.77 5.95
CA LYS A 124 -11.94 7.55 6.85
C LYS A 124 -11.70 6.34 7.76
N ARG A 125 -11.00 5.32 7.26
CA ARG A 125 -10.61 4.12 8.00
C ARG A 125 -9.17 3.78 7.68
N ILE A 126 -8.31 3.74 8.71
CA ILE A 126 -6.93 3.28 8.60
C ILE A 126 -6.83 1.97 9.38
N TRP A 127 -6.53 0.87 8.68
CA TRP A 127 -6.44 -0.46 9.26
C TRP A 127 -5.06 -1.05 9.08
N PHE A 128 -4.68 -1.95 9.98
CA PHE A 128 -3.43 -2.70 9.90
C PHE A 128 -3.75 -4.18 9.78
N ASP A 129 -3.28 -4.83 8.70
CA ASP A 129 -3.29 -6.30 8.61
C ASP A 129 -1.92 -6.82 9.03
N TRP A 130 -1.86 -7.40 10.23
CA TRP A 130 -0.62 -7.80 10.88
C TRP A 130 -0.33 -9.27 10.59
N HIS A 131 0.71 -9.52 9.78
CA HIS A 131 1.05 -10.87 9.31
C HIS A 131 2.24 -11.52 10.03
N ASP A 132 2.99 -10.78 10.84
CA ASP A 132 4.22 -11.27 11.46
C ASP A 132 4.18 -11.22 12.98
N VAL A 133 5.07 -11.99 13.62
CA VAL A 133 5.46 -11.73 15.00
C VAL A 133 6.69 -10.84 14.96
N ILE A 134 6.48 -9.53 15.07
CA ILE A 134 7.53 -8.50 15.02
C ILE A 134 7.39 -7.55 16.20
N THR A 135 8.51 -7.04 16.69
CA THR A 135 8.53 -6.00 17.71
C THR A 135 8.56 -4.62 17.07
N PHE A 136 7.68 -3.72 17.50
CA PHE A 136 7.71 -2.31 17.14
C PHE A 136 7.20 -1.47 18.31
N ASP A 137 7.53 -0.18 18.28
CA ASP A 137 6.99 0.77 19.25
C ASP A 137 5.48 0.94 19.04
N LEU A 138 4.72 0.86 20.15
CA LEU A 138 3.26 1.02 20.15
C LEU A 138 2.82 2.39 19.61
N VAL A 139 3.70 3.41 19.61
CA VAL A 139 3.43 4.71 18.97
C VAL A 139 3.06 4.56 17.49
N TYR A 140 3.59 3.54 16.80
CA TYR A 140 3.24 3.28 15.41
C TYR A 140 1.83 2.71 15.25
N LEU A 141 1.19 2.22 16.31
CA LEU A 141 -0.18 1.73 16.26
C LEU A 141 -1.23 2.83 16.42
N ALA A 142 -0.85 3.98 16.98
CA ALA A 142 -1.75 5.12 17.23
C ALA A 142 -2.65 5.55 16.05
N PRO A 143 -2.19 5.56 14.77
CA PRO A 143 -3.04 5.98 13.65
C PRO A 143 -4.05 4.92 13.19
N TYR A 144 -3.96 3.67 13.65
CA TYR A 144 -4.81 2.58 13.15
C TYR A 144 -6.09 2.43 13.97
N ASN A 145 -7.25 2.49 13.30
CA ASN A 145 -8.56 2.33 13.94
C ASN A 145 -8.94 0.86 14.16
N LYS A 146 -8.30 -0.06 13.44
CA LYS A 146 -8.52 -1.50 13.57
C LYS A 146 -7.25 -2.24 13.18
N ILE A 147 -6.95 -3.31 13.92
CA ILE A 147 -5.81 -4.19 13.69
C ILE A 147 -6.35 -5.60 13.50
N PHE A 148 -5.94 -6.27 12.43
CA PHE A 148 -6.25 -7.66 12.18
C PHE A 148 -5.04 -8.51 12.55
N VAL A 149 -5.22 -9.43 13.49
CA VAL A 149 -4.22 -10.42 13.91
C VAL A 149 -4.70 -11.83 13.57
N LYS A 150 -3.77 -12.77 13.42
CA LYS A 150 -4.05 -14.18 13.15
C LYS A 150 -4.16 -15.01 14.43
N SER A 151 -3.62 -14.52 15.55
CA SER A 151 -3.71 -15.18 16.85
C SER A 151 -3.53 -14.19 18.00
N TYR A 152 -3.80 -14.65 19.22
CA TYR A 152 -3.51 -13.90 20.46
C TYR A 152 -2.01 -13.78 20.79
N TYR A 153 -1.14 -14.47 20.04
CA TYR A 153 0.31 -14.43 20.22
C TYR A 153 1.00 -13.35 19.36
N GLN A 154 0.20 -12.55 18.64
CA GLN A 154 0.67 -11.34 17.96
C GLN A 154 0.37 -10.12 18.81
#